data_AF-A0A8T4MTU6-F1
#
_entry.id   AF-A0A8T4MTU6-F1
#
_cell.length_a   1.000
_cell.length_b   1.000
_cell.length_c   1.000
_cell.angle_alpha   90.00
_cell.angle_beta   90.00
_cell.angle_gamma   90.00
#
_symmetry.space_group_name_H-M   'P 1'
#
loop_
_entity.id
_entity.type
_entity.pdbx_description
1 polymer ?
#
loop_
_entity_poly.entity_id
_entity_poly.type
_entity_poly.pdbx_seq_one_letter_code
_entity_poly.pdbx_strand_id
1 'polypeptide(L)'
;MELRKCMSLYTSEGVLRPVYLVRLGGLDYVLKLSNCSIDWERKHHSMEVAALKLVRGIEGVTQLIQDYGEIDFNSSAYYAILKEYFYGRDLMEYGEINSRIEIQLGKTLGELHEHGVVHVDLWPQNIVVS
;
A
#
# COMPACT_ATOMS: atom_id res chain seq x y z
N MET A 1 -13.82 -1.99 -16.84
CA MET A 1 -12.35 -2.04 -16.66
C MET A 1 -11.99 -3.42 -16.11
N GLU A 2 -11.29 -4.25 -16.90
CA GLU A 2 -11.08 -5.68 -16.62
C GLU A 2 -9.98 -5.95 -15.58
N LEU A 3 -10.06 -5.37 -14.38
CA LEU A 3 -9.09 -5.66 -13.29
C LEU A 3 -9.04 -7.17 -12.97
N ARG A 4 -10.17 -7.88 -13.12
CA ARG A 4 -10.32 -9.29 -12.75
C ARG A 4 -9.40 -10.28 -13.48
N LYS A 5 -8.95 -9.97 -14.70
CA LYS A 5 -8.10 -10.90 -15.49
C LYS A 5 -6.62 -10.86 -15.10
N CYS A 6 -6.21 -9.89 -14.29
CA CYS A 6 -4.80 -9.60 -14.01
C CYS A 6 -4.45 -9.67 -12.53
N MET A 7 -5.34 -10.22 -11.68
CA MET A 7 -5.20 -10.23 -10.22
C MET A 7 -4.69 -11.58 -9.71
N SER A 8 -3.62 -11.57 -8.92
CA SER A 8 -3.27 -12.67 -8.01
C SER A 8 -3.44 -12.21 -6.56
N LEU A 9 -4.10 -13.02 -5.73
CA LEU A 9 -4.33 -12.72 -4.33
C LEU A 9 -3.00 -12.64 -3.57
N TYR A 10 -2.79 -11.54 -2.85
CA TYR A 10 -1.68 -11.35 -1.93
C TYR A 10 -2.25 -11.30 -0.51
N THR A 11 -2.07 -12.36 0.27
CA THR A 11 -2.46 -12.37 1.69
C THR A 11 -1.21 -12.43 2.53
N SER A 12 -0.94 -11.36 3.29
CA SER A 12 -0.19 -11.49 4.54
C SER A 12 -1.16 -12.02 5.60
N GLU A 13 -0.74 -13.04 6.35
CA GLU A 13 -1.57 -13.62 7.41
C GLU A 13 -2.05 -12.52 8.39
N GLY A 14 -3.35 -12.47 8.66
CA GLY A 14 -3.95 -11.54 9.64
C GLY A 14 -4.59 -10.26 9.09
N VAL A 15 -4.50 -9.98 7.79
CA VAL A 15 -5.14 -8.78 7.20
C VAL A 15 -6.55 -9.12 6.68
N LEU A 16 -7.58 -8.56 7.31
CA LEU A 16 -9.01 -8.69 6.92
C LEU A 16 -9.37 -8.05 5.56
N ARG A 17 -8.39 -7.51 4.84
CA ARG A 17 -8.59 -6.73 3.62
C ARG A 17 -7.94 -7.39 2.42
N PRO A 18 -8.68 -7.59 1.32
CA PRO A 18 -8.11 -8.12 0.09
C PRO A 18 -7.06 -7.16 -0.48
N VAL A 19 -5.83 -7.67 -0.63
CA VAL A 19 -4.75 -7.04 -1.38
C VAL A 19 -4.41 -7.93 -2.56
N TYR A 20 -4.21 -7.35 -3.73
CA TYR A 20 -3.92 -8.09 -4.95
C TYR A 20 -2.72 -7.50 -5.66
N LEU A 21 -1.87 -8.36 -6.19
CA LEU A 21 -0.90 -7.99 -7.21
C LEU A 21 -1.63 -7.91 -8.55
N VAL A 22 -1.48 -6.80 -9.26
CA VAL A 22 -2.14 -6.54 -10.55
C VAL A 22 -1.12 -6.13 -11.59
N ARG A 23 -1.15 -6.77 -12.76
CA ARG A 23 -0.31 -6.40 -13.90
C ARG A 23 -1.08 -5.55 -14.92
N LEU A 24 -0.67 -4.31 -15.14
CA LEU A 24 -1.27 -3.39 -16.12
C LEU A 24 -0.18 -2.81 -17.03
N GLY A 25 -0.35 -2.92 -18.35
CA GLY A 25 0.62 -2.40 -19.31
C GLY A 25 2.03 -2.99 -19.19
N GLY A 26 2.16 -4.20 -18.63
CA GLY A 26 3.45 -4.87 -18.40
C GLY A 26 4.14 -4.50 -17.07
N LEU A 27 3.54 -3.64 -16.26
CA LEU A 27 4.06 -3.26 -14.94
C LEU A 27 3.18 -3.84 -13.82
N ASP A 28 3.80 -4.15 -12.67
CA ASP A 28 3.10 -4.68 -11.50
C ASP A 28 2.71 -3.57 -10.53
N TYR A 29 1.56 -3.75 -9.88
CA TYR A 29 0.93 -2.82 -8.96
C TYR A 29 0.25 -3.55 -7.80
N VAL A 30 -0.03 -2.82 -6.72
CA VAL A 30 -0.84 -3.30 -5.60
C VAL A 30 -2.23 -2.71 -5.67
N LEU A 31 -3.26 -3.54 -5.80
CA LEU A 31 -4.66 -3.15 -5.65
C LEU A 31 -5.15 -3.52 -4.25
N LYS A 32 -5.56 -2.51 -3.48
CA LYS A 32 -6.15 -2.69 -2.14
C LYS A 32 -7.64 -2.39 -2.19
N LEU A 33 -8.44 -3.29 -1.63
CA LEU A 33 -9.89 -3.14 -1.50
C LEU A 33 -10.30 -2.87 -0.06
N SER A 34 -11.28 -1.98 0.12
CA SER A 34 -11.90 -1.63 1.40
C SER A 34 -13.42 -1.75 1.26
N ASN A 35 -14.10 -2.50 2.13
CA ASN A 35 -15.52 -2.75 2.04
C ASN A 35 -16.33 -1.48 2.33
N CYS A 36 -17.20 -1.05 1.39
CA CYS A 36 -18.00 0.17 1.53
C CYS A 36 -18.99 0.11 2.70
N SER A 37 -19.45 -1.10 3.07
CA SER A 37 -20.41 -1.32 4.15
C SER A 37 -19.80 -1.23 5.55
N ILE A 38 -18.47 -1.18 5.67
CA ILE A 38 -17.78 -1.09 6.96
C ILE A 38 -17.26 0.33 7.16
N ASP A 39 -17.87 1.07 8.09
CA ASP A 39 -17.55 2.48 8.36
C ASP A 39 -16.07 2.76 8.64
N TRP A 40 -15.41 1.88 9.40
CA TRP A 40 -13.99 2.01 9.68
C TRP A 40 -13.14 1.85 8.43
N GLU A 41 -13.50 0.94 7.51
CA GLU A 41 -12.78 0.76 6.25
C GLU A 41 -12.97 1.94 5.30
N ARG A 42 -14.18 2.50 5.22
CA ARG A 42 -14.43 3.74 4.46
C ARG A 42 -13.57 4.90 4.96
N LYS A 43 -13.50 5.10 6.29
CA LYS A 43 -12.66 6.14 6.89
C LYS A 43 -11.18 5.88 6.63
N HIS A 44 -10.73 4.64 6.82
CA HIS A 44 -9.35 4.25 6.59
C HIS A 44 -8.93 4.44 5.13
N HIS A 45 -9.77 4.05 4.16
CA HIS A 45 -9.53 4.30 2.73
C HIS A 45 -9.31 5.79 2.46
N SER A 46 -10.22 6.64 2.97
CA SER A 46 -10.15 8.09 2.78
C SER A 46 -8.88 8.68 3.38
N MET A 47 -8.50 8.23 4.58
CA MET A 47 -7.26 8.65 5.24
C MET A 47 -6.02 8.19 4.49
N GLU A 48 -6.01 6.95 4.00
CA GLU A 48 -4.89 6.37 3.25
C GLU A 48 -4.68 7.10 1.91
N VAL A 49 -5.76 7.39 1.18
CA VAL A 49 -5.69 8.20 -0.04
C VAL A 49 -5.16 9.60 0.26
N ALA A 50 -5.63 10.24 1.33
CA ALA A 50 -5.16 11.57 1.72
C ALA A 50 -3.67 11.55 2.10
N ALA A 51 -3.24 10.58 2.90
CA ALA A 51 -1.85 10.41 3.30
C ALA A 51 -0.94 10.19 2.07
N LEU A 52 -1.30 9.26 1.17
CA LEU A 52 -0.52 8.98 -0.03
C LEU A 52 -0.45 10.16 -1.01
N LYS A 53 -1.47 11.02 -1.05
CA LYS A 53 -1.44 12.27 -1.83
C LYS A 53 -0.47 13.30 -1.23
N LEU A 54 -0.37 13.38 0.10
CA LEU A 54 0.52 14.32 0.80
C LEU A 54 2.00 13.95 0.64
N VAL A 55 2.30 12.65 0.66
CA VAL A 55 3.68 12.12 0.65
C VAL A 55 4.16 11.77 -0.76
N ARG A 56 3.49 12.29 -1.78
CA ARG A 56 3.78 11.97 -3.18
C ARG A 56 5.20 12.41 -3.54
N GLY A 57 5.98 11.49 -4.09
CA GLY A 57 7.36 11.73 -4.50
C GLY A 57 8.40 11.52 -3.41
N ILE A 58 8.01 11.18 -2.18
CA ILE A 58 8.96 10.78 -1.13
C ILE A 58 9.52 9.39 -1.47
N GLU A 59 10.84 9.31 -1.58
CA GLU A 59 11.55 8.06 -1.86
C GLU A 59 11.40 7.06 -0.71
N GLY A 60 11.15 5.79 -1.03
CA GLY A 60 10.93 4.74 -0.04
C GLY A 60 9.49 4.67 0.51
N VAL A 61 8.57 5.47 -0.03
CA VAL A 61 7.13 5.39 0.26
C VAL A 61 6.40 4.90 -0.99
N THR A 62 5.47 3.94 -0.82
CA THR A 62 4.64 3.48 -1.95
C THR A 62 3.79 4.63 -2.50
N GLN A 63 3.76 4.79 -3.81
CA GLN A 63 3.02 5.88 -4.44
C GLN A 63 1.58 5.48 -4.75
N LEU A 64 0.63 6.41 -4.54
CA LEU A 64 -0.73 6.26 -5.07
C LEU A 64 -0.71 6.46 -6.59
N ILE A 65 -1.09 5.41 -7.33
CA ILE A 65 -1.19 5.44 -8.79
C ILE A 65 -2.59 5.90 -9.21
N GLN A 66 -3.63 5.32 -8.59
CA GLN A 66 -5.02 5.65 -8.89
C GLN A 66 -5.94 5.39 -7.70
N ASP A 67 -6.88 6.30 -7.46
CA ASP A 67 -8.04 6.08 -6.60
C ASP A 67 -9.25 5.82 -7.52
N TYR A 68 -9.78 4.60 -7.50
CA TYR A 68 -10.92 4.23 -8.33
C TYR A 68 -12.26 4.62 -7.70
N GLY A 69 -12.26 5.08 -6.44
CA GLY A 69 -13.48 5.26 -5.68
C GLY A 69 -14.20 3.92 -5.46
N GLU A 70 -15.53 3.95 -5.51
CA GLU A 70 -16.38 2.78 -5.33
C GLU A 70 -16.45 1.92 -6.61
N ILE A 71 -16.26 0.60 -6.44
CA ILE A 71 -16.32 -0.41 -7.49
C ILE A 71 -17.14 -1.62 -7.04
N ASP A 72 -17.77 -2.31 -8.00
CA ASP A 72 -18.44 -3.59 -7.76
C ASP A 72 -17.45 -4.76 -7.93
N PHE A 73 -17.21 -5.50 -6.85
CA PHE A 73 -16.34 -6.67 -6.83
C PHE A 73 -17.07 -7.87 -6.18
N ASN A 74 -17.23 -8.96 -6.94
CA ASN A 74 -17.96 -10.17 -6.49
C ASN A 74 -19.34 -9.88 -5.87
N SER A 75 -20.11 -9.00 -6.51
CA SER A 75 -21.47 -8.61 -6.09
C SER A 75 -21.53 -7.80 -4.78
N SER A 76 -20.40 -7.23 -4.34
CA SER A 76 -20.31 -6.33 -3.19
C SER A 76 -19.59 -5.03 -3.60
N ALA A 77 -19.97 -3.91 -2.98
CA ALA A 77 -19.34 -2.61 -3.21
C ALA A 77 -18.07 -2.44 -2.36
N TYR A 78 -16.98 -2.03 -3.01
CA TYR A 78 -15.68 -1.75 -2.37
C TYR A 78 -15.13 -0.41 -2.83
N TYR A 79 -14.43 0.28 -1.95
CA TYR A 79 -13.47 1.29 -2.37
C TYR A 79 -12.17 0.62 -2.82
N ALA A 80 -11.55 1.14 -3.89
CA ALA A 80 -10.34 0.56 -4.45
C ALA A 80 -9.27 1.60 -4.76
N ILE A 81 -8.03 1.33 -4.34
CA ILE A 81 -6.85 2.12 -4.71
C ILE A 81 -5.76 1.23 -5.32
N LEU A 82 -5.12 1.75 -6.36
CA LEU A 82 -3.94 1.19 -7.01
C LEU A 82 -2.70 1.92 -6.51
N LYS A 83 -1.70 1.15 -6.10
CA LYS A 83 -0.43 1.66 -5.60
C LYS A 83 0.74 1.05 -6.37
N GLU A 84 1.88 1.73 -6.28
CA GLU A 84 3.16 1.20 -6.70
C GLU A 84 3.47 -0.11 -5.98
N TYR A 85 3.98 -1.08 -6.73
CA TYR A 85 4.52 -2.32 -6.19
C TYR A 85 6.04 -2.19 -6.04
N PHE A 86 6.56 -2.51 -4.85
CA PHE A 86 7.99 -2.67 -4.64
C PHE A 86 8.37 -4.13 -4.84
N TYR A 87 9.33 -4.37 -5.74
CA TYR A 87 9.95 -5.67 -5.91
C TYR A 87 10.93 -5.91 -4.76
N GLY A 88 10.66 -6.90 -3.92
CA GLY A 88 11.51 -7.17 -2.77
C GLY A 88 10.88 -8.19 -1.83
N ARG A 89 11.46 -8.30 -0.64
CA ARG A 89 10.89 -9.04 0.48
C ARG A 89 10.58 -8.07 1.60
N ASP A 90 9.56 -8.35 2.40
CA ASP A 90 9.39 -7.57 3.62
C ASP A 90 10.57 -7.80 4.58
N LEU A 91 10.79 -6.85 5.49
CA LEU A 91 11.94 -6.88 6.38
C LEU A 91 11.89 -8.06 7.37
N MET A 92 10.71 -8.58 7.68
CA MET A 92 10.56 -9.76 8.54
C MET A 92 11.15 -10.99 7.85
N GLU A 93 10.84 -11.20 6.57
CA GLU A 93 11.40 -12.28 5.76
C GLU A 93 12.87 -12.05 5.38
N TYR A 94 13.27 -10.79 5.20
CA TYR A 94 14.65 -10.43 4.88
C TYR A 94 15.59 -10.74 6.06
N GLY A 95 15.13 -10.54 7.30
CA GLY A 95 15.77 -11.03 8.53
C GLY A 95 16.98 -10.23 9.04
N GLU A 96 17.47 -9.25 8.28
CA GLU A 96 18.65 -8.46 8.65
C GLU A 96 18.42 -6.95 8.48
N ILE A 97 18.76 -6.18 9.50
CA ILE A 97 18.84 -4.72 9.41
C ILE A 97 20.33 -4.35 9.35
N ASN A 98 20.72 -3.61 8.30
CA ASN A 98 22.05 -3.04 8.19
C ASN A 98 22.00 -1.51 8.19
N SER A 99 23.17 -0.88 8.36
CA SER A 99 23.28 0.58 8.47
C SER A 99 22.69 1.32 7.26
N ARG A 100 22.71 0.73 6.06
CA ARG A 100 22.11 1.34 4.88
C ARG A 100 20.58 1.39 4.99
N ILE A 101 19.94 0.30 5.43
CA ILE A 101 18.49 0.24 5.65
C ILE A 101 18.09 1.25 6.73
N GLU A 102 18.83 1.31 7.84
CA GLU A 102 18.55 2.26 8.93
C GLU A 102 18.64 3.71 8.47
N ILE A 103 19.70 4.07 7.73
CA ILE A 103 19.90 5.42 7.21
C ILE A 103 18.79 5.79 6.23
N GLN A 104 18.43 4.89 5.32
CA GLN A 104 17.38 5.14 4.33
C GLN A 104 16.02 5.27 4.99
N LEU A 105 15.66 4.36 5.90
CA LEU A 105 14.42 4.42 6.65
C LEU A 105 14.34 5.71 7.50
N GLY A 106 15.43 6.08 8.17
CA GLY A 106 15.52 7.32 8.95
C GLY A 106 15.29 8.56 8.08
N LYS A 107 15.88 8.60 6.87
CA LYS A 107 15.66 9.68 5.91
C LYS A 107 14.19 9.73 5.46
N THR A 108 13.61 8.60 5.05
CA THR A 108 12.21 8.52 4.62
C THR A 108 11.25 8.95 5.72
N LEU A 109 11.48 8.51 6.97
CA LEU A 109 10.67 8.93 8.12
C LEU A 109 10.83 10.42 8.42
N GLY A 110 12.03 10.98 8.29
CA GLY A 110 12.27 12.41 8.40
C GLY A 110 11.44 13.20 7.40
N GLU A 111 11.49 12.82 6.12
CA GLU A 111 10.72 13.46 5.05
C GLU A 111 9.20 13.32 5.28
N LEU A 112 8.71 12.17 5.77
CA LEU A 112 7.31 11.97 6.15
C LEU A 112 6.87 12.95 7.25
N HIS A 113 7.69 13.11 8.29
CA HIS A 113 7.39 14.01 9.40
C HIS A 113 7.38 15.48 8.97
N GLU A 114 8.25 15.88 8.03
CA GLU A 114 8.24 17.22 7.44
C GLU A 114 6.92 17.53 6.71
N HIS A 115 6.24 16.50 6.19
CA HIS A 115 4.92 16.59 5.58
C HIS A 115 3.76 16.41 6.57
N GLY A 116 4.06 16.34 7.88
CA GLY A 116 3.06 16.18 8.93
C GLY A 116 2.43 14.78 8.99
N VAL A 117 3.05 13.78 8.37
CA VAL A 117 2.57 12.39 8.36
C VAL A 117 3.40 11.55 9.32
N VAL A 118 2.73 10.82 10.21
CA VAL A 118 3.35 9.89 11.14
C VAL A 118 2.95 8.47 10.77
N HIS A 119 3.94 7.59 10.57
CA HIS A 119 3.69 6.17 10.35
C HIS A 119 3.48 5.46 11.70
N VAL A 120 2.21 5.31 12.10
CA VAL A 120 1.84 4.74 13.41
C VAL A 120 2.10 3.23 13.53
N ASP A 121 2.27 2.54 12.40
CA ASP A 121 2.38 1.08 12.32
C ASP A 121 3.69 0.63 11.66
N LEU A 122 4.82 1.17 12.13
CA LEU A 122 6.13 0.88 11.55
C LEU A 122 6.66 -0.48 12.02
N TRP A 123 6.20 -1.55 11.37
CA TRP A 123 6.61 -2.93 11.65
C TRP A 123 7.39 -3.54 10.49
N PRO A 124 8.23 -4.56 10.72
CA PRO A 124 9.04 -5.17 9.66
C PRO A 124 8.25 -5.65 8.44
N GLN A 125 7.02 -6.15 8.62
CA GLN A 125 6.17 -6.61 7.51
C GLN A 125 5.69 -5.46 6.60
N ASN A 126 5.75 -4.22 7.08
CA ASN A 126 5.34 -3.02 6.35
C ASN A 126 6.52 -2.33 5.64
N ILE A 127 7.74 -2.87 5.74
CA ILE A 127 8.95 -2.34 5.12
C ILE A 127 9.41 -3.33 4.05
N VAL A 128 9.43 -2.92 2.78
CA VAL A 128 9.94 -3.75 1.68
C VAL A 128 11.41 -3.41 1.42
N VAL A 129 12.27 -4.43 1.43
CA VAL A 129 13.70 -4.33 1.12
C VAL A 129 13.93 -4.79 -0.32
N SER A 130 14.55 -3.91 -1.12
CA SER A 130 14.81 -4.09 -2.56
C SER A 130 16.24 -3.72 -2.94
#